data_AF-A0A521PVY2-F1
#
_entry.id   AF-A0A521PVY2-F1
#
_cell.length_a   1.000
_cell.length_b   1.000
_cell.length_c   1.000
_cell.angle_alpha   90.00
_cell.angle_beta   90.00
_cell.angle_gamma   90.00
#
_symmetry.space_group_name_H-M   'P 1'
#
loop_
_entity.id
_entity.type
_entity.pdbx_description
1 polymer ?
#
loop_
_entity_poly.entity_id
_entity_poly.type
_entity_poly.pdbx_seq_one_letter_code
_entity_poly.pdbx_strand_id
1 'polypeptide(L)'
;MISLVFAAALLAGAADPAGQAATAKMAAAPSATPTKATKADKTEMVCKREAVLGSRMKERVCMSQADWDQRKADSRADVEKGQSVKPLTF
;
A
#
# COMPACT_ATOMS: atom_id res chain seq x y z
N MET A 1 14.05 28.89 -26.47
CA MET A 1 14.68 29.66 -25.37
C MET A 1 13.63 30.07 -24.33
N ILE A 2 12.92 29.09 -23.75
CA ILE A 2 11.90 29.33 -22.70
C ILE A 2 12.29 28.56 -21.41
N SER A 3 13.34 27.73 -21.46
CA SER A 3 13.75 26.83 -20.39
C SER A 3 14.63 27.46 -19.29
N LEU A 4 15.03 28.73 -19.41
CA LEU A 4 15.96 29.37 -18.45
C LEU A 4 15.31 30.30 -17.42
N VAL A 5 14.00 30.57 -17.52
CA VAL A 5 13.33 31.54 -16.64
C VAL A 5 12.76 30.91 -15.37
N PHE A 6 12.54 29.58 -15.35
CA PHE A 6 11.93 28.91 -14.20
C PHE A 6 12.90 28.56 -13.06
N ALA A 7 14.20 28.76 -13.25
CA ALA A 7 15.23 28.34 -12.28
C ALA A 7 15.59 29.39 -11.21
N ALA A 8 15.06 30.62 -11.27
CA ALA A 8 15.50 31.71 -10.40
C ALA A 8 14.53 32.07 -9.23
N ALA A 9 13.37 31.41 -9.14
CA ALA A 9 12.32 31.83 -8.19
C ALA A 9 12.31 31.09 -6.83
N LEU A 10 13.24 30.17 -6.57
CA LEU A 10 13.19 29.31 -5.37
C LEU A 10 14.20 29.66 -4.26
N LEU A 11 14.96 30.76 -4.36
CA LEU A 11 16.00 31.10 -3.37
C LEU A 11 15.70 32.31 -2.46
N ALA A 12 14.48 32.85 -2.43
CA ALA A 12 14.13 33.95 -1.51
C ALA A 12 12.97 33.54 -0.59
N GLY A 13 13.32 32.87 0.52
CA GLY A 13 12.34 32.45 1.53
C GLY A 13 13.00 31.91 2.81
N ALA A 14 14.03 32.59 3.31
CA ALA A 14 14.53 32.39 4.66
C ALA A 14 13.85 33.40 5.59
N ALA A 15 12.96 32.93 6.47
CA ALA A 15 12.63 33.58 7.73
C ALA A 15 11.98 32.56 8.68
N ASP A 16 12.81 32.08 9.60
CA ASP A 16 12.46 31.33 10.80
C ASP A 16 11.62 32.20 11.74
N PRO A 17 10.54 31.66 12.32
CA PRO A 17 10.32 31.90 13.73
C PRO A 17 10.19 30.59 14.49
N ALA A 18 11.22 30.30 15.28
CA ALA A 18 11.18 29.71 16.61
C ALA A 18 9.77 29.55 17.19
N GLY A 19 9.19 28.38 16.99
CA GLY A 19 7.96 27.92 17.64
C GLY A 19 8.30 26.87 18.71
N GLN A 20 8.40 27.31 19.96
CA GLN A 20 8.33 26.45 21.12
C GLN A 20 6.95 25.77 21.17
N ALA A 21 6.89 24.44 21.24
CA ALA A 21 5.96 23.71 22.10
C ALA A 21 6.12 22.18 22.00
N ALA A 22 6.04 21.56 23.17
CA ALA A 22 5.67 20.17 23.45
C ALA A 22 6.67 19.07 23.09
N THR A 23 7.49 18.75 24.09
CA THR A 23 7.97 17.38 24.35
C THR A 23 6.77 16.44 24.54
N ALA A 24 6.21 15.96 23.44
CA ALA A 24 5.31 14.81 23.46
C ALA A 24 6.16 13.56 23.69
N LYS A 25 6.11 13.05 24.93
CA LYS A 25 6.61 11.74 25.32
C LYS A 25 5.94 10.69 24.44
N MET A 26 6.62 10.29 23.37
CA MET A 26 6.16 9.23 22.49
C MET A 26 6.24 7.92 23.27
N ALA A 27 5.08 7.48 23.77
CA ALA A 27 4.93 6.15 24.32
C ALA A 27 5.31 5.15 23.23
N ALA A 28 6.35 4.36 23.51
CA ALA A 28 6.77 3.26 22.65
C ALA A 28 5.56 2.32 22.44
N ALA A 29 5.03 2.31 21.22
CA ALA A 29 4.10 1.29 20.80
C ALA A 29 4.85 -0.06 20.86
N PRO A 30 4.24 -1.13 21.42
CA PRO A 30 4.87 -2.44 21.38
C PRO A 30 5.07 -2.82 19.92
N SER A 31 6.34 -2.95 19.54
CA SER A 31 6.76 -3.55 18.27
C SER A 31 6.17 -4.96 18.23
N ALA A 32 5.15 -5.15 17.39
CA ALA A 32 4.61 -6.46 17.13
C ALA A 32 5.67 -7.28 16.39
N THR A 33 6.37 -8.12 17.15
CA THR A 33 7.30 -9.12 16.63
C THR A 33 6.54 -9.96 15.59
N PRO A 34 7.08 -10.17 14.37
CA PRO A 34 6.43 -11.04 13.41
C PRO A 34 6.47 -12.47 13.96
N THR A 35 5.34 -12.92 14.53
CA THR A 35 5.15 -14.32 14.89
C THR A 35 5.33 -15.13 13.61
N LYS A 36 6.32 -16.02 13.66
CA LYS A 36 6.63 -16.98 12.60
C LYS A 36 5.33 -17.67 12.22
N ALA A 37 4.93 -17.54 10.95
CA ALA A 37 3.70 -18.10 10.42
C ALA A 37 3.69 -19.62 10.65
N THR A 38 3.06 -20.03 11.75
CA THR A 38 2.55 -21.39 11.91
C THR A 38 1.58 -21.58 10.76
N LYS A 39 1.71 -22.71 10.05
CA LYS A 39 0.86 -23.03 8.90
C LYS A 39 -0.59 -22.79 9.32
N ALA A 40 -1.18 -21.72 8.78
CA ALA A 40 -2.54 -21.33 9.13
C ALA A 40 -3.45 -22.51 8.84
N ASP A 41 -4.10 -23.03 9.87
CA ASP A 41 -5.13 -24.04 9.71
C ASP A 41 -6.17 -23.48 8.73
N LYS A 42 -6.63 -24.31 7.79
CA LYS A 42 -7.48 -23.86 6.66
C LYS A 42 -8.78 -23.17 7.10
N THR A 43 -9.16 -23.31 8.37
CA THR A 43 -10.32 -22.70 9.04
C THR A 43 -10.03 -21.37 9.73
N GLU A 44 -8.78 -20.92 9.78
CA GLU A 44 -8.43 -19.63 10.40
C GLU A 44 -8.94 -18.47 9.53
N MET A 45 -9.67 -17.55 10.15
CA MET A 45 -10.16 -16.32 9.53
C MET A 45 -9.04 -15.29 9.48
N VAL A 46 -8.61 -14.92 8.29
CA VAL A 46 -7.54 -13.95 8.05
C VAL A 46 -8.15 -12.64 7.55
N CYS A 47 -7.98 -11.59 8.35
CA CYS A 47 -8.40 -10.22 8.01
C CYS A 47 -7.26 -9.43 7.36
N LYS A 48 -7.47 -8.94 6.14
CA LYS A 48 -6.52 -8.08 5.42
C LYS A 48 -7.14 -6.72 5.13
N ARG A 49 -6.30 -5.69 5.04
CA ARG A 49 -6.75 -4.35 4.61
C ARG A 49 -6.45 -4.18 3.12
N GLU A 50 -7.50 -4.14 2.32
CA GLU A 50 -7.39 -4.04 0.86
C GLU A 50 -7.66 -2.61 0.40
N ALA A 51 -6.96 -2.20 -0.66
CA ALA A 51 -7.23 -0.94 -1.33
C ALA A 51 -8.42 -1.14 -2.27
N VAL A 52 -9.46 -0.32 -2.10
CA VAL A 52 -10.63 -0.34 -2.97
C VAL A 52 -10.42 0.67 -4.09
N LEU A 53 -10.67 0.25 -5.34
CA LEU A 53 -10.57 1.13 -6.50
C LEU A 53 -11.52 2.31 -6.35
N GLY A 54 -11.00 3.53 -6.56
CA GLY A 54 -11.78 4.77 -6.40
C GLY A 54 -11.89 5.30 -4.97
N SER A 55 -11.39 4.57 -3.96
CA SER A 55 -11.34 5.04 -2.57
C SER A 55 -9.90 5.27 -2.11
N ARG A 56 -9.69 6.33 -1.32
CA ARG A 56 -8.42 6.57 -0.61
C ARG A 56 -8.35 5.82 0.72
N MET A 57 -9.47 5.29 1.19
CA MET A 57 -9.55 4.52 2.44
C MET A 57 -9.46 3.02 2.14
N LYS A 58 -8.72 2.30 2.98
CA LYS A 58 -8.60 0.85 2.89
C LYS A 58 -9.73 0.19 3.64
N GLU A 59 -10.34 -0.82 3.04
CA GLU A 59 -11.38 -1.64 3.65
C GLU A 59 -10.75 -2.85 4.35
N ARG A 60 -11.34 -3.32 5.45
CA ARG A 60 -10.92 -4.56 6.12
C ARG A 60 -11.80 -5.70 5.64
N VAL A 61 -11.20 -6.66 4.95
CA VAL A 61 -11.88 -7.87 4.45
C VAL A 61 -11.36 -9.07 5.24
N CYS A 62 -12.27 -9.82 5.85
CA CYS A 62 -11.96 -11.02 6.62
C CYS A 62 -12.53 -12.24 5.90
N MET A 63 -11.67 -13.19 5.56
CA MET A 63 -12.05 -14.44 4.90
C MET A 63 -11.23 -15.60 5.43
N SER A 64 -11.66 -16.83 5.17
CA SER A 64 -10.87 -18.01 5.54
C SER A 64 -9.57 -18.07 4.71
N GLN A 65 -8.57 -18.77 5.22
CA GLN A 65 -7.34 -19.01 4.48
C GLN A 65 -7.61 -19.71 3.13
N ALA A 66 -8.58 -20.64 3.08
CA ALA A 66 -8.97 -21.33 1.85
C ALA A 66 -9.54 -20.38 0.78
N ASP A 67 -10.35 -19.40 1.19
CA ASP A 67 -10.92 -18.41 0.26
C ASP A 67 -9.85 -17.48 -0.29
N TRP A 68 -8.86 -17.10 0.53
CA TRP A 68 -7.72 -16.30 0.08
C TRP A 68 -6.90 -17.02 -0.97
N ASP A 69 -6.70 -18.33 -0.80
CA ASP A 69 -5.94 -19.15 -1.73
C ASP A 69 -6.70 -19.32 -3.06
N GLN A 70 -8.02 -19.51 -3.01
CA GLN A 70 -8.88 -19.53 -4.21
C GLN A 70 -8.82 -18.22 -4.98
N ARG A 71 -9.04 -17.07 -4.31
CA ARG A 71 -8.95 -15.74 -4.95
C ARG A 71 -7.61 -15.51 -5.63
N LYS A 72 -6.52 -15.99 -5.04
CA LYS A 72 -5.17 -15.89 -5.61
C LYS A 72 -5.01 -16.78 -6.84
N ALA A 73 -5.56 -17.98 -6.83
CA ALA A 73 -5.56 -18.88 -7.99
C ALA A 73 -6.35 -18.29 -9.16
N ASP A 74 -7.56 -17.77 -8.88
CA ASP A 74 -8.41 -17.12 -9.90
C ASP A 74 -7.71 -15.91 -10.52
N SER A 75 -7.15 -15.04 -9.68
CA SER A 75 -6.41 -13.85 -10.14
C SER A 75 -5.23 -14.22 -11.04
N ARG A 76 -4.52 -15.31 -10.74
CA ARG A 76 -3.41 -15.80 -11.57
C ARG A 76 -3.92 -16.34 -12.90
N ALA A 77 -4.95 -17.18 -12.87
CA ALA A 77 -5.55 -17.75 -14.06
C ALA A 77 -6.04 -16.65 -15.02
N ASP A 78 -6.62 -15.57 -14.51
CA ASP A 78 -7.10 -14.47 -15.34
C ASP A 78 -5.96 -13.67 -15.98
N VAL A 79 -4.87 -13.45 -15.24
CA VAL A 79 -3.65 -12.84 -15.81
C VAL A 79 -3.03 -13.73 -16.89
N GLU A 80 -2.90 -15.03 -16.63
CA GLU A 80 -2.34 -16.00 -17.58
C GLU A 80 -3.18 -16.08 -18.86
N LYS A 81 -4.52 -16.14 -18.73
CA LYS A 81 -5.44 -16.07 -19.89
C LYS A 81 -5.19 -14.80 -20.69
N GLY A 82 -5.12 -13.64 -20.05
CA GLY A 82 -4.86 -12.35 -20.72
C GLY A 82 -3.51 -12.28 -21.42
N GLN A 83 -2.48 -12.91 -20.85
CA GLN A 83 -1.14 -12.97 -21.45
C GLN A 83 -1.03 -13.97 -22.61
N SER A 84 -1.86 -15.01 -22.62
CA SER A 84 -1.88 -16.01 -23.70
C SER A 84 -2.53 -15.52 -24.99
N VAL A 85 -3.29 -14.41 -24.93
CA VAL A 85 -3.88 -13.80 -26.13
C VAL A 85 -2.79 -13.10 -26.93
N LYS A 86 -2.45 -13.67 -28.09
CA LYS A 86 -1.46 -13.10 -29.01
C LYS A 86 -1.88 -11.67 -29.39
N PRO A 87 -1.00 -10.66 -29.24
CA PRO A 87 -1.35 -9.28 -29.56
C PRO A 87 -1.73 -9.19 -31.04
N LEU A 88 -2.86 -8.54 -31.32
CA LEU A 88 -3.26 -8.19 -32.68
C LEU A 88 -2.29 -7.12 -33.19
N THR A 89 -1.29 -7.53 -33.96
CA THR A 89 -0.45 -6.63 -34.75
C THR A 89 -1.30 -6.06 -35.89
N PHE A 90 -1.53 -4.75 -35.87
CA PHE A 90 -2.13 -3.96 -36.95
C PHE A 90 -1.06 -3.49 -37.93
#